data_AF-A0A4R4ELX7-F1
#
_entry.id   AF-A0A4R4ELX7-F1
#
_cell.length_a   1.000
_cell.length_b   1.000
_cell.length_c   1.000
_cell.angle_alpha   90.00
_cell.angle_beta   90.00
_cell.angle_gamma   90.00
#
_symmetry.space_group_name_H-M   'P 1'
#
loop_
_entity.id
_entity.type
_entity.pdbx_description
1 polymer ?
#
loop_
_entity_poly.entity_id
_entity_poly.type
_entity_poly.pdbx_seq_one_letter_code
_entity_poly.pdbx_strand_id
1 'polypeptide(L)'
;MINILSAIGIIASIAYLLILTLGLYLCKKNKFTEGFYFFLFLIIFQISSYFLPNFIGKLIDYYQGNKSQVPIGMTIGEFVAFLSYIGLIIKSLPFFILVIGLYRRWKPESKNSSHTF
;
A
#
# COMPACT_ATOMS: atom_id res chain seq x y z
N MET A 1 -7.48 29.47 0.22
CA MET A 1 -8.84 29.24 0.76
C MET A 1 -9.08 27.73 0.76
N ILE A 2 -9.27 27.11 1.92
CA ILE A 2 -9.49 25.65 2.02
C ILE A 2 -10.96 25.41 1.66
N ASN A 3 -11.20 24.65 0.60
CA ASN A 3 -12.54 24.25 0.19
C ASN A 3 -13.03 23.11 1.10
N ILE A 4 -14.34 23.01 1.38
CA ILE A 4 -14.91 21.96 2.24
C ILE A 4 -14.45 20.55 1.81
N LEU A 5 -14.32 20.31 0.50
CA LEU A 5 -13.83 19.05 -0.06
C LEU A 5 -12.40 18.71 0.38
N SER A 6 -11.50 19.70 0.44
CA SER A 6 -10.12 19.46 0.87
C SER A 6 -10.03 19.26 2.40
N ALA A 7 -10.87 19.94 3.17
CA ALA A 7 -10.97 19.70 4.61
C ALA A 7 -11.40 18.26 4.93
N ILE A 8 -12.41 17.74 4.23
CA ILE A 8 -12.88 16.34 4.38
C ILE A 8 -11.74 15.36 4.03
N GLY A 9 -11.01 15.62 2.95
CA GLY A 9 -9.87 14.79 2.55
C GLY A 9 -8.78 14.69 3.62
N ILE A 10 -8.45 15.82 4.27
CA ILE A 10 -7.46 15.85 5.36
C ILE A 10 -7.96 15.04 6.56
N ILE A 11 -9.20 15.26 6.99
CA ILE A 11 -9.79 14.56 8.14
C ILE A 11 -9.86 13.05 7.87
N ALA A 12 -10.32 12.64 6.70
CA ALA A 12 -10.39 11.24 6.30
C ALA A 12 -9.01 10.59 6.32
N SER A 13 -7.98 11.31 5.85
CA SER A 13 -6.62 10.79 5.84
C SER A 13 -6.02 10.62 7.23
N ILE A 14 -6.30 11.55 8.15
CA ILE A 14 -5.89 11.44 9.56
C ILE A 14 -6.60 10.26 10.22
N ALA A 15 -7.93 10.14 10.03
CA ALA A 15 -8.70 9.02 10.56
C ALA A 15 -8.20 7.67 10.03
N TYR A 16 -7.86 7.60 8.74
CA TYR A 16 -7.29 6.40 8.13
C TYR A 16 -5.95 6.00 8.77
N LEU A 17 -5.04 6.95 9.00
CA LEU A 17 -3.77 6.69 9.69
C LEU A 17 -3.97 6.19 11.13
N LEU A 18 -4.95 6.74 11.86
CA LEU A 18 -5.29 6.26 13.20
C LEU A 18 -5.78 4.82 13.17
N ILE A 19 -6.66 4.47 12.22
CA ILE A 19 -7.16 3.10 12.04
C ILE A 19 -6.02 2.14 11.72
N LEU A 20 -5.10 2.51 10.81
CA LEU A 20 -3.95 1.68 10.48
C LEU A 20 -3.05 1.44 11.69
N THR A 21 -2.80 2.47 12.50
CA THR A 21 -1.96 2.38 13.70
C THR A 21 -2.60 1.49 14.75
N LEU A 22 -3.91 1.62 14.97
CA LEU A 22 -4.68 0.74 15.87
C LEU A 22 -4.67 -0.71 15.37
N GLY A 23 -4.86 -0.93 14.07
CA GLY A 23 -4.78 -2.26 13.46
C GLY A 23 -3.41 -2.91 13.64
N LEU A 24 -2.33 -2.14 13.46
CA LEU A 24 -0.96 -2.58 13.69
C LEU A 24 -0.70 -2.95 15.16
N TYR A 25 -1.18 -2.12 16.08
CA TYR A 25 -1.11 -2.39 17.53
C TYR A 25 -1.86 -3.68 17.90
N LEU A 26 -3.07 -3.87 17.36
CA LEU A 26 -3.88 -5.07 17.60
C LEU A 26 -3.23 -6.33 17.05
N CYS A 27 -2.63 -6.25 15.85
CA CYS A 27 -1.89 -7.36 15.26
C CYS A 27 -0.66 -7.74 16.10
N LYS A 28 0.08 -6.74 16.60
CA LYS A 28 1.21 -6.95 17.51
C LYS A 28 0.77 -7.64 18.80
N LYS A 29 -0.33 -7.20 19.40
CA LYS A 29 -0.89 -7.80 20.63
C LYS A 29 -1.31 -9.26 20.42
N ASN A 30 -1.94 -9.56 19.29
CA ASN A 30 -2.45 -10.90 18.96
C ASN A 30 -1.42 -11.82 18.28
N LYS A 31 -0.13 -11.42 18.26
CA LYS A 31 0.98 -12.11 17.57
C LYS A 31 0.66 -12.47 16.11
N PHE A 32 -0.13 -11.64 15.42
CA PHE A 32 -0.50 -11.85 14.03
C PHE A 32 0.54 -11.19 13.12
N THR A 33 1.60 -11.93 12.81
CA THR A 33 2.74 -11.41 12.04
C THR A 33 2.37 -10.97 10.64
N GLU A 34 1.52 -11.73 9.95
CA GLU A 34 1.09 -11.44 8.59
C GLU A 34 0.22 -10.18 8.53
N GLY A 35 -0.70 -10.01 9.48
CA GLY A 35 -1.47 -8.77 9.62
C GLY A 35 -0.60 -7.57 10.00
N PHE A 36 0.42 -7.77 10.83
CA PHE A 36 1.39 -6.72 11.15
C PHE A 36 2.10 -6.23 9.89
N TYR A 37 2.63 -7.13 9.05
CA TYR A 37 3.25 -6.76 7.78
C TYR A 37 2.25 -6.08 6.84
N PHE A 38 1.00 -6.55 6.76
CA PHE A 38 -0.04 -5.90 5.97
C PHE A 38 -0.24 -4.43 6.36
N PHE A 39 -0.47 -4.17 7.65
CA PHE A 39 -0.68 -2.79 8.14
C PHE A 39 0.58 -1.94 7.95
N LEU A 40 1.77 -2.51 8.15
CA LEU A 40 3.03 -1.82 7.93
C LEU A 40 3.19 -1.39 6.46
N PHE A 41 2.91 -2.30 5.52
CA PHE A 41 2.91 -1.99 4.09
C PHE A 41 1.90 -0.90 3.74
N LEU A 42 0.68 -0.95 4.29
CA LEU A 42 -0.33 0.09 4.06
C LEU A 42 0.12 1.47 4.55
N ILE A 43 0.79 1.55 5.71
CA ILE A 43 1.34 2.80 6.22
C ILE A 43 2.41 3.34 5.26
N ILE A 44 3.33 2.48 4.80
CA ILE A 44 4.35 2.85 3.81
C ILE A 44 3.64 3.37 2.55
N PHE A 45 2.63 2.67 2.03
CA PHE A 45 1.86 3.11 0.87
C PHE A 45 1.19 4.46 1.05
N GLN A 46 0.59 4.70 2.22
CA GLN A 46 -0.05 5.98 2.52
C GLN A 46 0.98 7.10 2.49
N ILE A 47 2.14 6.90 3.12
CA ILE A 47 3.25 7.86 3.10
C ILE A 47 3.74 8.08 1.67
N SER A 48 4.00 7.01 0.92
CA SER A 48 4.41 7.05 -0.48
C SER A 48 3.44 7.85 -1.35
N SER A 49 2.13 7.78 -1.08
CA SER A 49 1.12 8.49 -1.86
C SER A 49 1.24 10.02 -1.81
N TYR A 50 1.90 10.57 -0.78
CA TYR A 50 2.21 12.00 -0.71
C TYR A 50 3.46 12.38 -1.50
N PHE A 51 4.45 11.47 -1.58
CA PHE A 51 5.72 11.73 -2.26
C PHE A 51 5.68 11.38 -3.75
N LEU A 52 4.95 10.32 -4.13
CA LEU A 52 4.88 9.82 -5.51
C LEU A 52 4.42 10.88 -6.52
N PRO A 53 3.36 11.68 -6.26
CA PRO A 53 2.90 12.69 -7.21
C PRO A 53 3.98 13.75 -7.47
N ASN A 54 4.68 14.21 -6.43
CA ASN A 54 5.78 15.16 -6.56
C ASN A 54 6.97 14.56 -7.31
N PHE A 55 7.29 13.28 -7.05
CA PHE A 55 8.37 12.59 -7.75
C PHE A 55 8.04 12.40 -9.25
N ILE A 56 6.84 11.92 -9.56
CA ILE A 56 6.36 11.73 -10.93
C ILE A 56 6.27 13.08 -11.66
N GLY A 57 5.79 14.14 -11.00
CA GLY A 57 5.77 15.49 -11.56
C GLY A 57 7.16 15.97 -11.98
N LYS A 58 8.14 15.90 -11.07
CA LYS A 58 9.54 16.26 -11.38
C LYS A 58 10.15 15.40 -12.48
N LEU A 59 9.78 14.12 -12.53
CA LEU A 59 10.23 13.20 -13.57
C LEU A 59 9.67 13.60 -14.93
N ILE A 60 8.38 13.94 -15.02
CA ILE A 60 7.74 14.44 -16.23
C ILE A 60 8.39 15.75 -16.68
N ASP A 61 8.57 16.70 -15.75
CA ASP A 61 9.20 18.00 -16.04
C ASP A 61 10.61 17.82 -16.61
N TYR A 62 11.38 16.86 -16.07
CA TYR A 62 12.71 16.52 -16.57
C TYR A 62 12.69 15.98 -18.00
N TYR A 63 11.79 15.04 -18.32
CA TYR A 63 11.67 14.48 -19.68
C TYR A 63 11.13 15.50 -20.69
N GLN A 64 10.22 16.39 -20.27
CA GLN A 64 9.73 17.48 -21.10
C GLN A 64 10.82 18.52 -21.38
N GLY A 65 11.58 18.93 -20.36
CA GLY A 65 12.60 19.98 -20.46
C GLY A 65 13.84 19.57 -21.26
N ASN A 66 14.27 18.31 -21.14
CA ASN A 66 15.51 17.85 -21.80
C ASN A 66 15.30 17.31 -23.23
N LYS A 67 14.05 17.27 -23.74
CA LYS A 67 13.69 16.55 -24.98
C LYS A 67 14.19 15.10 -25.02
N SER A 68 14.56 14.55 -23.86
CA SER A 68 15.02 13.19 -23.72
C SER A 68 13.84 12.29 -23.98
N GLN A 69 14.03 11.30 -24.85
CA GLN A 69 13.01 10.29 -25.08
C GLN A 69 12.69 9.61 -23.74
N VAL A 70 11.41 9.55 -23.42
CA VAL A 70 10.89 8.73 -22.33
C VAL A 70 11.38 7.30 -22.56
N PRO A 71 11.73 6.54 -21.51
CA PRO A 71 12.23 5.19 -21.67
C PRO A 71 11.28 4.38 -22.56
N ILE A 72 11.83 3.56 -23.46
CA ILE A 72 11.07 2.59 -24.27
C ILE A 72 10.26 3.25 -25.42
N GLY A 73 10.52 4.53 -25.75
CA GLY A 73 9.87 5.19 -26.90
C GLY A 73 8.37 5.46 -26.70
N MET A 74 7.89 5.37 -25.46
CA MET A 74 6.52 5.69 -25.09
C MET A 74 6.27 7.20 -25.11
N THR A 75 5.01 7.60 -25.31
CA THR A 75 4.60 8.98 -25.03
C THR A 75 4.60 9.27 -23.52
N ILE A 76 4.68 10.54 -23.12
CA ILE A 76 4.60 10.94 -21.70
C ILE A 76 3.28 10.47 -21.09
N GLY A 77 2.17 10.53 -21.84
CA GLY A 77 0.86 10.05 -21.39
C GLY A 77 0.86 8.55 -21.09
N GLU A 78 1.43 7.74 -21.99
CA GLU A 78 1.56 6.28 -21.79
C GLU A 78 2.49 5.94 -20.64
N PHE A 79 3.59 6.68 -20.48
CA PHE A 79 4.51 6.48 -19.37
C PHE A 79 3.85 6.76 -18.00
N VAL A 80 3.07 7.83 -17.89
CA VAL A 80 2.32 8.17 -16.67
C VAL A 80 1.23 7.13 -16.39
N ALA A 81 0.53 6.65 -17.42
CA ALA A 81 -0.43 5.57 -17.29
C ALA A 81 0.24 4.28 -16.81
N PHE A 82 1.39 3.90 -17.38
CA PHE A 82 2.17 2.73 -16.97
C PHE A 82 2.62 2.80 -15.51
N LEU A 83 3.14 3.95 -15.06
CA LEU A 83 3.49 4.17 -13.66
C LEU A 83 2.28 4.04 -12.72
N SER A 84 1.11 4.51 -13.17
CA SER A 84 -0.14 4.38 -12.40
C SER A 84 -0.58 2.91 -12.27
N TYR A 85 -0.46 2.12 -13.33
CA TYR A 85 -0.75 0.68 -13.30
C TYR A 85 0.18 -0.07 -12.35
N ILE A 86 1.49 0.23 -12.38
CA ILE A 86 2.45 -0.35 -11.43
C ILE A 86 2.03 -0.02 -10.00
N GLY A 87 1.71 1.25 -9.71
CA GLY A 87 1.25 1.66 -8.39
C GLY A 87 0.02 0.88 -7.90
N LEU A 88 -0.91 0.56 -8.80
CA LEU A 88 -2.12 -0.21 -8.48
C LEU A 88 -1.79 -1.68 -8.17
N ILE A 89 -0.91 -2.30 -8.96
CA ILE A 89 -0.48 -3.69 -8.75
C ILE A 89 0.23 -3.83 -7.39
N ILE A 90 1.18 -2.94 -7.08
CA ILE A 90 1.94 -3.05 -5.82
C ILE A 90 0.98 -2.84 -4.62
N LYS A 91 -0.05 -1.99 -4.73
CA LYS A 91 -1.07 -1.82 -3.67
C LYS A 91 -1.89 -3.08 -3.39
N SER A 92 -2.01 -3.99 -4.34
CA SER A 92 -2.74 -5.25 -4.16
C SER A 92 -1.92 -6.30 -3.40
N LEU A 93 -0.59 -6.21 -3.43
CA LEU A 93 0.33 -7.20 -2.83
C LEU A 93 0.08 -7.45 -1.32
N PRO A 94 -0.09 -6.40 -0.49
CA PRO A 94 -0.37 -6.56 0.93
C PRO A 94 -1.66 -7.35 1.18
N PHE A 95 -2.68 -7.16 0.34
CA PHE A 95 -3.96 -7.86 0.48
C PHE A 95 -3.79 -9.39 0.39
N PHE A 96 -2.94 -9.87 -0.52
CA PHE A 96 -2.63 -11.31 -0.60
C PHE A 96 -1.96 -11.83 0.68
N ILE A 97 -1.03 -11.06 1.27
CA ILE A 97 -0.38 -11.42 2.53
C ILE A 97 -1.40 -11.56 3.66
N LEU A 98 -2.37 -10.64 3.73
CA LEU A 98 -3.43 -10.68 4.74
C LEU A 98 -4.34 -11.90 4.56
N VAL A 99 -4.77 -12.19 3.33
CA VAL A 99 -5.62 -13.35 3.02
C VAL A 99 -4.92 -14.66 3.41
N ILE A 100 -3.64 -14.80 3.06
CA ILE A 100 -2.83 -15.98 3.43
C ILE A 100 -2.71 -16.10 4.96
N GLY A 101 -2.45 -14.98 5.65
CA GLY A 101 -2.35 -14.94 7.11
C GLY A 101 -3.64 -15.34 7.81
N LEU A 102 -4.79 -14.84 7.34
CA LEU A 102 -6.11 -15.21 7.85
C LEU A 102 -6.40 -16.69 7.61
N TYR A 103 -6.13 -17.19 6.40
CA TYR A 103 -6.34 -18.59 6.06
C TYR A 103 -5.52 -19.54 6.95
N ARG A 104 -4.23 -19.22 7.20
CA ARG A 104 -3.37 -20.01 8.09
C ARG A 104 -3.89 -20.07 9.52
N ARG A 105 -4.49 -18.98 10.01
CA ARG A 105 -5.05 -18.92 11.38
C ARG A 105 -6.42 -19.60 11.49
N TRP A 106 -7.17 -19.64 10.40
CA TRP A 106 -8.47 -20.33 10.34
C TRP A 106 -8.38 -21.82 10.09
N LYS A 107 -7.25 -22.33 9.59
CA LYS A 107 -7.03 -23.77 9.54
C LYS A 107 -6.82 -24.26 10.99
N PRO A 108 -7.78 -24.99 11.60
CA PRO A 108 -7.55 -25.57 12.90
C PRO A 108 -6.32 -26.48 12.78
N GLU A 109 -5.40 -26.39 13.74
CA GLU A 109 -4.38 -27.43 13.89
C GLU A 109 -5.13 -28.76 13.95
N SER A 110 -5.03 -29.57 12.90
CA SER A 110 -5.38 -30.98 13.03
C SER A 110 -4.35 -31.54 14.00
N LYS A 111 -4.69 -31.51 15.29
CA LYS A 111 -3.97 -32.24 16.33
C LYS A 111 -3.77 -33.65 15.80
N ASN A 112 -2.53 -33.98 15.44
CA ASN A 112 -2.09 -35.36 15.42
C ASN A 112 -2.09 -35.84 16.87
N SER A 113 -3.26 -36.29 17.34
CA SER A 113 -3.38 -37.19 18.46
C SER A 113 -2.97 -38.59 17.97
N SER A 114 -1.68 -38.79 17.76
CA SER A 114 -1.10 -40.11 17.55
C SER A 114 0.24 -40.10 18.26
N HIS A 115 0.23 -40.56 19.51
CA HIS A 115 1.27 -41.30 20.23
C HIS A 115 1.02 -41.18 21.74
N THR A 116 -0.13 -41.70 22.18
CA THR A 116 -0.19 -42.52 23.39
C THR A 116 0.26 -43.92 22.98
N PHE A 117 1.38 -44.40 23.50
CA PHE A 117 1.62 -45.70 24.14
C PHE A 117 3.07 -45.75 24.60
#